data_AF-A0A6I3M9P1-F1
#
_entry.id   AF-A0A6I3M9P1-F1
#
_cell.length_a   1.000
_cell.length_b   1.000
_cell.length_c   1.000
_cell.angle_alpha   90.00
_cell.angle_beta   90.00
_cell.angle_gamma   90.00
#
_symmetry.space_group_name_H-M   'P 1'
#
loop_
_entity.id
_entity.type
_entity.pdbx_description
1 polymer ?
#
loop_
_entity_poly.entity_id
_entity_poly.type
_entity_poly.pdbx_seq_one_letter_code
_entity_poly.pdbx_strand_id
1 'polypeptide(L)'
;MKQTTKNKLLIIVYALVVGLITFLLVERQKELWEKLGLIVLFVILVLLYIKNINRIKYFTLIDDVLIIHQTFSKQKEYSLKAVSGWTENQYQLGEFKTGQEIVLKIKGGTNLNLFKKNSKDFEKLSDYLNENIPEAFEK
;
A
#
# COMPACT_ATOMS: atom_id res chain seq x y z
N MET A 1 -4.22 -8.08 -15.92
CA MET A 1 -3.96 -6.64 -15.65
C MET A 1 -3.20 -6.50 -14.33
N LYS A 2 -2.07 -5.78 -14.30
CA LYS A 2 -1.29 -5.56 -13.07
C LYS A 2 -2.14 -4.83 -12.03
N GLN A 3 -1.95 -5.15 -10.74
CA GLN A 3 -2.72 -4.54 -9.66
C GLN A 3 -2.56 -3.02 -9.60
N THR A 4 -1.38 -2.51 -9.96
CA THR A 4 -1.12 -1.07 -10.11
C THR A 4 -2.01 -0.41 -11.16
N THR A 5 -2.31 -1.08 -12.27
CA THR A 5 -3.24 -0.58 -13.30
C THR A 5 -4.68 -0.55 -12.78
N LYS A 6 -5.11 -1.58 -12.04
CA LYS A 6 -6.43 -1.60 -11.38
C LYS A 6 -6.58 -0.42 -10.42
N ASN A 7 -5.56 -0.15 -9.61
CA ASN A 7 -5.56 0.97 -8.68
C ASN A 7 -5.66 2.33 -9.38
N LYS A 8 -4.93 2.52 -10.49
CA LYS A 8 -5.04 3.77 -11.28
C LYS A 8 -6.45 3.96 -11.84
N LEU A 9 -7.07 2.90 -12.35
CA LEU A 9 -8.45 2.95 -12.83
C LEU A 9 -9.42 3.28 -11.68
N LEU A 10 -9.26 2.65 -10.51
CA LEU A 10 -10.08 2.93 -9.33
C LEU A 10 -9.96 4.38 -8.88
N ILE A 11 -8.77 4.99 -8.95
CA ILE A 11 -8.58 6.42 -8.65
C ILE A 11 -9.37 7.30 -9.62
N ILE A 12 -9.33 7.00 -10.92
CA ILE A 12 -10.08 7.75 -11.92
C ILE A 12 -11.58 7.64 -11.65
N VAL A 13 -12.08 6.42 -11.44
CA VAL A 13 -13.51 6.18 -11.13
C VAL A 13 -13.91 6.90 -9.84
N TYR A 14 -13.09 6.80 -8.79
CA TYR A 14 -13.35 7.51 -7.53
C TYR A 14 -13.42 9.03 -7.74
N ALA A 15 -12.46 9.61 -8.45
CA ALA A 15 -12.44 11.05 -8.74
C ALA A 15 -13.67 11.49 -9.55
N LEU A 16 -14.14 10.69 -10.50
CA LEU A 16 -15.36 10.97 -11.27
C LEU A 16 -16.61 10.92 -10.38
N VAL A 17 -16.74 9.90 -9.54
CA VAL A 17 -17.91 9.75 -8.65
C VAL A 17 -17.96 10.87 -7.63
N VAL A 18 -16.85 11.14 -6.93
CA VAL A 18 -16.80 12.23 -5.95
C VAL A 18 -16.96 13.58 -6.66
N GLY A 19 -16.37 13.76 -7.84
CA GLY A 19 -16.52 14.99 -8.63
C GLY A 19 -17.98 15.26 -9.01
N LEU A 20 -18.72 14.23 -9.42
CA LEU A 20 -20.15 14.34 -9.74
C LEU A 20 -20.98 14.69 -8.49
N ILE A 21 -20.69 14.08 -7.35
CA ILE A 21 -21.35 14.43 -6.07
C ILE A 21 -21.02 15.87 -5.67
N THR A 22 -19.76 16.28 -5.74
CA THR A 22 -19.33 17.65 -5.44
C THR A 22 -20.01 18.66 -6.36
N PHE A 23 -20.11 18.37 -7.66
CA PHE A 23 -20.79 19.22 -8.63
C PHE A 23 -22.26 19.46 -8.23
N LEU A 24 -23.01 18.39 -7.95
CA LEU A 24 -24.41 18.49 -7.51
C LEU A 24 -24.55 19.27 -6.19
N LEU A 25 -23.59 19.16 -5.28
CA LEU A 25 -23.59 19.92 -4.02
C LEU A 25 -23.27 21.40 -4.24
N VAL A 26 -22.32 21.72 -5.12
CA VAL A 26 -21.90 23.09 -5.44
C VAL A 26 -23.02 23.86 -6.12
N GLU A 27 -23.78 23.25 -7.03
CA GLU A 27 -24.94 23.90 -7.68
C GLU A 27 -26.03 24.29 -6.69
N ARG A 28 -26.16 23.58 -5.57
CA ARG A 28 -27.16 23.87 -4.53
C ARG A 28 -26.77 25.02 -3.62
N GLN A 29 -25.48 25.36 -3.53
CA GLN A 29 -25.02 26.44 -2.66
C GLN A 29 -25.19 27.80 -3.34
N LYS A 30 -25.59 28.80 -2.57
CA LYS A 30 -25.73 30.19 -3.06
C LYS A 30 -24.47 31.00 -2.80
N GLU A 31 -23.86 30.80 -1.64
CA GLU A 31 -22.72 31.58 -1.21
C GLU A 31 -21.42 31.11 -1.88
N LEU A 32 -20.58 32.07 -2.27
CA LEU A 32 -19.31 31.77 -2.95
C LEU A 32 -18.33 31.00 -2.06
N TRP A 33 -18.31 31.30 -0.76
CA TRP A 33 -17.40 30.66 0.18
C TRP A 33 -17.75 29.19 0.43
N GLU A 34 -19.05 28.83 0.42
CA GLU A 34 -19.51 27.44 0.50
C GLU A 34 -19.07 26.63 -0.72
N LYS A 35 -19.19 27.22 -1.92
CA LYS A 35 -18.72 26.60 -3.17
C LYS A 35 -17.22 26.36 -3.14
N LEU A 36 -16.44 27.35 -2.71
CA LEU A 36 -14.99 27.22 -2.57
C LEU A 36 -14.62 26.14 -1.54
N GLY A 37 -15.31 26.10 -0.40
CA GLY A 37 -15.12 25.07 0.62
C GLY A 37 -15.35 23.65 0.07
N LEU A 38 -16.41 23.45 -0.71
CA LEU A 38 -16.71 22.16 -1.35
C LEU A 38 -15.66 21.74 -2.38
N ILE A 39 -15.13 22.68 -3.18
CA ILE A 39 -14.06 22.41 -4.14
C ILE A 39 -12.77 22.00 -3.41
N VAL A 40 -12.40 22.72 -2.35
CA VAL A 40 -11.22 22.37 -1.54
C VAL A 40 -11.38 20.99 -0.90
N LEU A 41 -12.56 20.69 -0.35
CA LEU A 41 -12.86 19.38 0.23
C LEU A 41 -12.73 18.26 -0.80
N PHE A 42 -13.26 18.46 -2.01
CA PHE A 42 -13.10 17.50 -3.12
C PHE A 42 -11.62 17.22 -3.42
N VAL A 43 -10.81 18.26 -3.57
CA VAL A 43 -9.37 18.11 -3.84
C VAL A 43 -8.69 17.34 -2.72
N ILE A 44 -8.96 17.67 -1.45
CA ILE A 44 -8.39 16.97 -0.29
C ILE A 44 -8.79 15.50 -0.30
N LEU A 45 -10.07 15.17 -0.54
CA LEU A 45 -10.55 13.80 -0.57
C LEU A 45 -9.85 12.97 -1.65
N VAL A 46 -9.73 13.51 -2.87
CA VAL A 46 -9.02 12.83 -3.96
C VAL A 46 -7.54 12.63 -3.64
N LEU A 47 -6.87 13.66 -3.10
CA LEU A 47 -5.46 13.55 -2.71
C LEU A 47 -5.23 12.53 -1.58
N LEU A 48 -6.10 12.49 -0.58
CA LEU A 48 -6.04 11.50 0.49
C LEU A 48 -6.24 10.08 -0.05
N TYR A 49 -7.18 9.89 -0.99
CA TYR A 49 -7.42 8.60 -1.62
C TYR A 49 -6.20 8.13 -2.42
N ILE A 50 -5.62 9.00 -3.26
CA ILE A 50 -4.38 8.72 -4.00
C ILE A 50 -3.24 8.38 -3.03
N LYS A 51 -3.05 9.16 -1.97
CA LYS A 51 -2.02 8.93 -0.95
C LYS A 51 -2.19 7.57 -0.29
N ASN A 52 -3.42 7.19 0.05
CA ASN A 52 -3.71 5.90 0.67
C ASN A 52 -3.38 4.73 -0.26
N ILE A 53 -3.79 4.81 -1.53
CA ILE A 53 -3.45 3.78 -2.52
C ILE A 53 -1.96 3.70 -2.77
N ASN A 54 -1.25 4.83 -2.85
CA ASN A 54 0.18 4.84 -3.15
C ASN A 54 1.02 4.24 -2.00
N ARG A 55 0.49 4.19 -0.77
CA ARG A 55 1.16 3.50 0.35
C ARG A 55 1.20 2.00 0.19
N ILE A 56 0.30 1.41 -0.60
CA ILE A 56 0.22 -0.03 -0.78
C ILE A 56 1.45 -0.53 -1.56
N LYS A 57 2.22 -1.41 -0.91
CA LYS A 57 3.37 -2.09 -1.50
C LYS A 57 2.93 -3.44 -2.02
N TYR A 58 3.07 -3.64 -3.32
CA TYR A 58 3.04 -4.94 -3.97
C TYR A 58 4.47 -5.44 -4.09
N PHE A 59 4.68 -6.75 -4.05
CA PHE A 59 6.03 -7.29 -4.18
C PHE A 59 6.05 -8.62 -4.91
N THR A 60 7.20 -8.94 -5.48
CA THR A 60 7.50 -10.25 -6.08
C THR A 60 8.90 -10.67 -5.66
N LEU A 61 9.08 -11.96 -5.43
CA LEU A 61 10.37 -12.54 -5.03
C LEU A 61 10.94 -13.37 -6.17
N ILE A 62 12.11 -12.95 -6.67
CA ILE A 62 12.89 -13.67 -7.67
C ILE A 62 14.24 -13.98 -7.04
N ASP A 63 14.50 -15.27 -6.79
CA ASP A 63 15.68 -15.75 -6.06
C ASP A 63 15.88 -15.00 -4.73
N ASP A 64 16.99 -14.27 -4.58
CA ASP A 64 17.32 -13.45 -3.40
C ASP A 64 16.96 -11.96 -3.56
N VAL A 65 16.21 -11.60 -4.61
CA VAL A 65 15.83 -10.22 -4.93
C VAL A 65 14.34 -10.00 -4.69
N LEU A 66 14.05 -9.15 -3.71
CA LEU A 66 12.71 -8.63 -3.45
C LEU A 66 12.45 -7.39 -4.29
N ILE A 67 11.52 -7.51 -5.22
CA ILE A 67 11.08 -6.41 -6.06
C ILE A 67 9.80 -5.83 -5.49
N ILE A 68 9.79 -4.52 -5.19
CA ILE A 68 8.66 -3.79 -4.65
C ILE A 68 8.11 -2.82 -5.68
N HIS A 69 6.78 -2.85 -5.85
CA HIS A 69 6.03 -1.95 -6.71
C HIS A 69 5.00 -1.16 -5.90
N GLN A 70 4.84 0.12 -6.24
CA GLN A 70 3.73 0.96 -5.77
C GLN A 70 3.06 1.62 -6.98
N THR A 71 1.85 2.14 -6.79
CA THR A 71 1.03 2.62 -7.92
C THR A 71 1.66 3.80 -8.68
N PHE A 72 2.29 4.75 -7.98
CA PHE A 72 2.92 5.94 -8.57
C PHE A 72 4.43 6.08 -8.30
N SER A 73 5.04 5.08 -7.67
CA SER A 73 6.49 5.06 -7.44
C SER A 73 7.19 4.19 -8.50
N LYS A 74 8.46 4.50 -8.77
CA LYS A 74 9.33 3.58 -9.49
C LYS A 74 9.45 2.27 -8.71
N GLN A 75 9.60 1.17 -9.46
CA GLN A 75 9.97 -0.13 -8.90
C GLN A 75 11.27 0.00 -8.12
N LYS A 76 11.33 -0.64 -6.95
CA LYS A 76 12.53 -0.71 -6.12
C LYS A 76 12.93 -2.16 -5.93
N GLU A 77 14.22 -2.41 -5.93
CA GLU A 77 14.77 -3.75 -5.78
C GLU A 77 15.62 -3.78 -4.52
N TYR A 78 15.43 -4.82 -3.73
CA TYR A 78 16.11 -5.03 -2.47
C TYR A 78 16.69 -6.45 -2.48
N SER A 79 18.00 -6.56 -2.27
CA SER A 79 18.59 -7.88 -2.03
C SER A 79 18.27 -8.33 -0.61
N LEU A 80 17.75 -9.55 -0.46
CA LEU A 80 17.45 -10.15 0.84
C LEU A 80 18.72 -10.42 1.67
N LYS A 81 19.90 -10.47 1.05
CA LYS A 81 21.20 -10.50 1.76
C LYS A 81 21.45 -9.25 2.61
N ALA A 82 20.76 -8.15 2.31
CA ALA A 82 20.83 -6.91 3.08
C ALA A 82 19.82 -6.87 4.24
N VAL A 83 19.03 -7.91 4.47
CA VAL A 83 18.14 -8.00 5.63
C VAL A 83 18.99 -8.15 6.90
N SER A 84 18.79 -7.25 7.87
CA SER A 84 19.43 -7.31 9.19
C SER A 84 18.50 -7.88 10.26
N GLY A 85 17.19 -7.87 10.01
CA GLY A 85 16.18 -8.37 10.94
C GLY A 85 14.85 -8.53 10.23
N TRP A 86 14.01 -9.46 10.67
CA TRP A 86 12.65 -9.57 10.16
C TRP A 86 11.67 -10.11 11.20
N THR A 87 10.39 -9.74 11.06
CA THR A 87 9.30 -10.26 11.88
C THR A 87 8.13 -10.67 11.00
N GLU A 88 7.33 -11.61 11.49
CA GLU A 88 6.02 -11.94 10.90
C GLU A 88 4.91 -11.68 11.91
N ASN A 89 4.08 -10.70 11.61
CA ASN A 89 2.97 -10.26 12.45
C ASN A 89 1.65 -10.83 11.91
N GLN A 90 0.84 -11.38 12.82
CA GLN A 90 -0.53 -11.78 12.52
C GLN A 90 -1.51 -10.85 13.24
N TYR A 91 -2.38 -10.19 12.47
CA TYR A 91 -3.44 -9.34 12.98
C TYR A 91 -4.74 -10.13 13.14
N GLN A 92 -5.37 -9.96 14.30
CA GLN A 92 -6.67 -10.54 14.63
C GLN A 92 -7.59 -9.46 15.19
N LEU A 93 -8.88 -9.54 14.86
CA LEU A 93 -9.94 -8.75 15.48
C LEU A 93 -10.97 -9.71 16.05
N GLY A 94 -10.91 -9.93 17.36
CA GLY A 94 -11.64 -11.04 18.00
C GLY A 94 -11.16 -12.38 17.43
N GLU A 95 -12.09 -13.22 16.99
CA GLU A 95 -11.80 -14.54 16.39
C GLU A 95 -11.43 -14.45 14.89
N PHE A 96 -11.55 -13.28 14.26
CA PHE A 96 -11.32 -13.12 12.83
C PHE A 96 -9.85 -12.76 12.55
N LYS A 97 -9.17 -13.58 11.73
CA LYS A 97 -7.84 -13.25 11.19
C LYS A 97 -7.98 -12.11 10.17
N THR A 98 -7.47 -10.92 10.51
CA THR A 98 -7.64 -9.69 9.70
C THR A 98 -6.46 -9.40 8.79
N GLY A 99 -5.29 -10.00 9.02
CA GLY A 99 -4.16 -9.89 8.11
C GLY A 99 -2.88 -10.56 8.61
N GLN A 100 -1.92 -10.69 7.70
CA GLN A 100 -0.53 -11.09 7.99
C GLN A 100 0.41 -10.10 7.32
N GLU A 101 1.50 -9.77 7.99
CA GLU A 101 2.52 -8.83 7.54
C GLU A 101 3.91 -9.37 7.88
N ILE A 102 4.83 -9.28 6.92
CA ILE A 102 6.26 -9.44 7.16
C ILE A 102 6.87 -8.04 7.22
N VAL A 103 7.62 -7.76 8.28
CA VAL A 103 8.39 -6.51 8.42
C VAL A 103 9.86 -6.85 8.24
N LEU A 104 10.48 -6.35 7.16
CA LEU A 104 11.92 -6.49 6.94
C LEU A 104 12.65 -5.24 7.39
N LYS A 105 13.70 -5.40 8.19
CA LYS A 105 14.69 -4.37 8.45
C LYS A 105 15.86 -4.55 7.51
N ILE A 106 16.07 -3.58 6.63
CA ILE A 106 17.20 -3.57 5.69
C ILE A 106 18.37 -2.80 6.32
N LYS A 107 19.59 -3.31 6.16
CA LYS A 107 20.85 -2.63 6.53
C LYS A 107 20.82 -1.22 5.95
N GLY A 108 20.93 -0.22 6.83
CA GLY A 108 20.67 1.20 6.51
C GLY A 108 19.39 1.78 7.12
N GLY A 109 18.69 1.03 7.99
CA GLY A 109 17.60 1.55 8.82
C GLY A 109 16.25 1.67 8.12
N THR A 110 16.10 1.08 6.93
CA THR A 110 14.83 1.10 6.19
C THR A 110 13.97 -0.09 6.56
N ASN A 111 12.75 0.17 7.04
CA ASN A 111 11.76 -0.87 7.33
C ASN A 111 10.80 -1.06 6.14
N LEU A 112 10.61 -2.32 5.74
CA LEU A 112 9.73 -2.73 4.66
C LEU A 112 8.60 -3.60 5.21
N ASN A 113 7.45 -2.97 5.35
CA ASN A 113 6.19 -3.62 5.70
C ASN A 113 5.53 -4.25 4.46
N LEU A 114 5.35 -5.57 4.47
CA LEU A 114 4.87 -6.37 3.35
C LEU A 114 3.66 -7.20 3.77
N PHE A 115 2.48 -6.89 3.24
CA PHE A 115 1.24 -7.56 3.64
C PHE A 115 0.88 -8.71 2.71
N LYS A 116 0.41 -9.83 3.28
CA LYS A 116 -0.03 -11.02 2.54
C LYS A 116 -1.06 -10.73 1.45
N LYS A 117 -2.06 -9.90 1.75
CA LYS A 117 -3.11 -9.54 0.78
C LYS A 117 -2.59 -8.82 -0.48
N ASN A 118 -1.36 -8.29 -0.44
CA ASN A 118 -0.77 -7.52 -1.53
C ASN A 118 0.18 -8.34 -2.41
N SER A 119 0.49 -9.60 -2.08
CA SER A 119 1.31 -10.44 -2.95
C SER A 119 1.00 -11.92 -2.82
N LYS A 120 1.10 -12.63 -3.94
CA LYS A 120 1.06 -14.10 -3.96
C LYS A 120 2.36 -14.71 -3.46
N ASP A 121 3.46 -13.95 -3.47
CA ASP A 121 4.79 -14.42 -3.09
C ASP A 121 5.03 -14.25 -1.58
N PHE A 122 3.98 -13.96 -0.80
CA PHE A 122 4.11 -13.78 0.65
C PHE A 122 4.62 -15.05 1.34
N GLU A 123 4.00 -16.20 1.09
CA GLU A 123 4.43 -17.48 1.67
C GLU A 123 5.85 -17.81 1.21
N LYS A 124 6.13 -17.67 -0.09
CA LYS A 124 7.48 -17.87 -0.65
C LYS A 124 8.53 -17.01 0.05
N LEU A 125 8.20 -15.76 0.39
CA LEU A 125 9.09 -14.88 1.13
C LEU A 125 9.27 -15.34 2.58
N SER A 126 8.20 -15.73 3.28
CA SER A 126 8.29 -16.27 4.64
C SER A 126 9.17 -17.52 4.66
N ASP A 127 8.93 -18.46 3.75
CA ASP A 127 9.72 -19.70 3.61
C ASP A 127 11.20 -19.39 3.37
N TYR A 128 11.50 -18.51 2.41
CA TYR A 128 12.87 -18.09 2.12
C TYR A 128 13.57 -17.51 3.35
N LEU A 129 12.91 -16.63 4.09
CA LEU A 129 13.48 -15.98 5.28
C LEU A 129 13.73 -16.98 6.42
N ASN A 130 12.80 -17.91 6.62
CA ASN A 130 12.96 -19.00 7.60
C ASN A 130 14.12 -19.93 7.24
N GLU A 131 14.27 -20.29 5.97
CA GLU A 131 15.31 -21.21 5.51
C GLU A 131 16.70 -20.57 5.48
N ASN A 132 16.81 -19.32 5.04
CA ASN A 132 18.09 -18.69 4.71
C ASN A 132 18.55 -17.66 5.76
N ILE A 133 17.63 -17.09 6.54
CA ILE A 133 17.93 -16.04 7.51
C ILE A 133 17.19 -16.25 8.85
N PRO A 134 17.20 -17.47 9.44
CA PRO A 134 16.47 -17.74 10.69
C PRO A 134 17.02 -16.95 11.88
N GLU A 135 18.34 -16.72 11.89
CA GLU A 135 19.03 -16.01 12.98
C GLU A 135 18.64 -14.53 13.09
N ALA A 136 18.12 -13.94 12.02
CA ALA A 136 17.68 -12.55 11.99
C ALA A 136 16.20 -12.39 12.36
N PHE A 137 15.50 -13.46 12.74
CA PHE A 137 14.11 -13.36 13.17
C PHE A 137 14.02 -12.67 14.54
N GLU A 138 13.27 -11.59 14.60
CA GLU A 138 12.97 -10.88 15.85
C GLU A 138 11.56 -11.25 16.34
N LYS A 139 11.42 -11.53 17.64
CA LYS A 139 10.12 -11.83 18.27
C LYS A 139 9.36 -10.59 18.68
#